data_AF-A0A1F8U5W2-F1
#
_entry.id   AF-A0A1F8U5W2-F1
#
_cell.length_a   1.000
_cell.length_b   1.000
_cell.length_c   1.000
_cell.angle_alpha   90.00
_cell.angle_beta   90.00
_cell.angle_gamma   90.00
#
_symmetry.space_group_name_H-M   'P 1'
#
loop_
_entity.id
_entity.type
_entity.pdbx_description
1 polymer ?
#
loop_
_entity_poly.entity_id
_entity_poly.type
_entity_poly.pdbx_seq_one_letter_code
_entity_poly.pdbx_strand_id
1 'polypeptide(L)' 'MHPQKNNKLGVKGVSCHKKSRKFRSYIKLNGKKIFLGSYNVLGDADSAYRKAEEKYFGEFARAV' A
#
# COMPACT_ATOMS: atom_id res chain seq x y z
N MET A 1 -2.17 -14.99 18.48
CA MET A 1 -2.36 -14.10 17.29
C MET A 1 -1.34 -14.51 16.24
N HIS A 2 -1.75 -15.20 15.18
CA HIS A 2 -0.80 -15.73 14.17
C HIS A 2 -0.57 -14.66 13.09
N PRO A 3 0.61 -14.04 12.98
CA PRO A 3 0.89 -13.12 11.89
C PRO A 3 0.85 -13.93 10.59
N GLN A 4 -0.06 -13.56 9.70
CA GLN A 4 -0.24 -14.23 8.42
C GLN A 4 1.07 -14.12 7.62
N LYS A 5 1.82 -15.24 7.55
CA LYS A 5 3.18 -15.44 7.00
C LYS A 5 3.38 -15.00 5.53
N ASN A 6 2.33 -14.49 4.89
CA ASN A 6 2.35 -13.97 3.53
C ASN A 6 2.50 -12.45 3.43
N ASN A 7 2.37 -11.70 4.52
CA ASN A 7 2.69 -10.27 4.54
C ASN A 7 4.16 -10.10 4.90
N LYS A 8 5.08 -10.51 4.01
CA LYS A 8 6.53 -10.51 4.30
C LYS A 8 7.12 -9.10 4.56
N LEU A 9 6.29 -8.06 4.45
CA LEU A 9 6.73 -6.68 4.32
C LEU A 9 6.09 -5.75 5.36
N GLY A 10 4.98 -6.14 6.01
CA GLY A 10 4.35 -5.29 7.02
C GLY A 10 3.78 -3.97 6.49
N VAL A 11 3.83 -3.74 5.17
CA VAL A 11 3.50 -2.44 4.56
C VAL A 11 1.99 -2.29 4.44
N LYS A 12 1.46 -1.26 5.12
CA LYS A 12 0.06 -0.87 5.04
C LYS A 12 -0.25 -0.39 3.61
N GLY A 13 -1.35 -0.85 3.03
CA GLY A 13 -1.77 -0.43 1.68
C GLY A 13 -1.08 -1.14 0.51
N VAL A 14 -0.15 -2.08 0.74
CA VAL A 14 0.49 -2.85 -0.34
C VAL A 14 0.17 -4.34 -0.23
N SER A 15 -0.37 -4.93 -1.29
CA SER A 15 -0.56 -6.39 -1.42
C SER A 15 0.44 -6.98 -2.41
N CYS A 16 1.17 -8.01 -2.00
CA CYS A 16 1.97 -8.81 -2.92
C CYS A 16 1.15 -9.95 -3.54
N HIS A 17 1.10 -10.01 -4.86
CA HIS A 17 0.48 -11.09 -5.60
C HIS A 17 1.52 -12.17 -5.93
N LYS A 18 1.64 -13.19 -5.07
CA LYS A 18 2.68 -14.23 -5.15
C LYS A 18 2.75 -14.94 -6.50
N LYS A 19 1.60 -15.21 -7.13
CA LYS A 19 1.52 -15.84 -8.45
C LYS A 19 2.09 -14.98 -9.58
N SER A 20 1.94 -13.66 -9.50
CA SER A 20 2.37 -12.74 -10.56
C SER A 20 3.69 -12.04 -10.22
N ARG A 21 4.23 -12.22 -9.00
CA ARG A 21 5.36 -11.46 -8.44
C ARG A 21 5.19 -9.94 -8.56
N LYS A 22 3.94 -9.45 -8.54
CA LYS A 22 3.60 -8.02 -8.60
C LYS A 22 3.10 -7.52 -7.25
N PHE A 23 3.50 -6.32 -6.89
CA PHE A 23 3.06 -5.57 -5.72
C PHE A 23 1.99 -4.58 -6.14
N ARG A 24 0.79 -4.66 -5.56
CA ARG A 24 -0.32 -3.75 -5.82
C ARG A 24 -0.46 -2.79 -4.66
N SER A 25 -0.43 -1.51 -4.97
CA SER A 25 -0.62 -0.41 -4.05
C SER A 25 -2.07 0.08 -4.11
N TYR A 26 -2.69 0.24 -2.94
CA TYR A 26 -4.03 0.78 -2.80
C TYR A 26 -4.13 1.59 -1.50
N ILE A 27 -4.88 2.68 -1.57
CA ILE A 27 -5.17 3.52 -0.42
C ILE A 27 -6.66 3.44 -0.09
N LYS A 28 -7.00 3.45 1.21
CA LYS A 28 -8.39 3.56 1.65
C LYS A 28 -8.66 5.02 1.99
N LEU A 29 -9.52 5.66 1.20
CA LEU A 29 -9.99 7.02 1.45
C LEU A 29 -11.49 6.98 1.70
N ASN A 30 -11.95 7.46 2.86
CA ASN A 30 -13.37 7.52 3.22
C ASN A 30 -14.14 6.19 3.02
N GLY A 31 -13.53 5.06 3.42
CA GLY A 31 -14.10 3.72 3.23
C GLY A 31 -13.96 3.15 1.81
N LYS A 32 -13.55 3.95 0.82
CA LYS A 32 -13.36 3.53 -0.57
C LYS A 32 -11.89 3.14 -0.83
N LYS A 33 -11.66 1.97 -1.44
CA LYS A 33 -10.33 1.59 -1.91
C LYS A 33 -10.04 2.24 -3.26
N ILE A 34 -8.98 3.02 -3.32
CA ILE A 34 -8.45 3.61 -4.54
C ILE A 34 -7.21 2.81 -4.94
N PHE A 35 -7.20 2.31 -6.17
CA PHE A 35 -6.05 1.61 -6.73
C PHE A 35 -5.04 2.63 -7.23
N LEU A 36 -3.81 2.55 -6.72
CA LEU A 36 -2.74 3.50 -7.04
C LEU A 36 -1.86 3.00 -8.18
N GLY A 37 -1.64 1.68 -8.22
CA GLY A 37 -0.84 1.05 -9.26
C GLY A 37 -0.38 -0.34 -8.89
N SER A 38 0.20 -1.02 -9.87
CA SER A 38 0.88 -2.30 -9.68
C SER A 38 2.34 -2.18 -10.11
N TYR A 39 3.23 -2.52 -9.21
CA TYR A 39 4.66 -2.38 -9.31
C TYR A 39 5.33 -3.74 -9.20
N ASN A 40 6.54 -3.86 -9.76
CA ASN A 40 7.33 -5.07 -9.63
C ASN A 40 8.24 -5.05 -8.39
N VAL A 41 8.41 -3.86 -7.79
CA VAL A 41 9.29 -3.61 -6.65
C VAL A 41 8.48 -3.06 -5.50
N LEU A 42 8.79 -3.49 -4.28
CA LEU A 42 8.11 -3.01 -3.08
C LEU A 42 8.33 -1.52 -2.84
N GLY A 43 9.57 -1.03 -2.98
CA GLY A 43 9.89 0.38 -2.74
C GLY A 43 9.11 1.35 -3.64
N ASP A 44 8.78 0.91 -4.86
CA ASP A 44 7.95 1.69 -5.78
C ASP A 44 6.49 1.70 -5.33
N ALA A 45 5.97 0.55 -4.88
CA ALA A 45 4.62 0.44 -4.32
C ALA A 45 4.44 1.25 -3.03
N ASP A 46 5.47 1.27 -2.18
CA ASP A 46 5.55 2.08 -0.96
C ASP A 46 5.60 3.59 -1.29
N SER A 47 6.49 3.99 -2.19
CA SER A 47 6.58 5.38 -2.66
C SER A 47 5.27 5.86 -3.28
N ALA A 48 4.57 5.00 -4.02
CA ALA A 48 3.27 5.32 -4.59
C ALA A 48 2.19 5.46 -3.51
N TYR A 49 2.22 4.62 -2.49
CA TYR A 49 1.32 4.73 -1.34
C TYR A 49 1.59 6.03 -0.56
N ARG A 50 2.85 6.36 -0.29
CA ARG A 50 3.25 7.61 0.39
C ARG A 50 2.84 8.85 -0.39
N LYS A 51 3.09 8.89 -1.70
CA LYS A 51 2.62 9.98 -2.58
C LYS A 51 1.10 10.11 -2.58
N ALA A 52 0.40 8.99 -2.55
CA ALA A 52 -1.05 8.99 -2.46
C ALA A 52 -1.54 9.42 -1.08
N GLU A 53 -0.88 9.04 0.00
CA GLU A 53 -1.14 9.56 1.34
C GLU A 53 -0.92 11.08 1.36
N GLU A 54 0.18 11.60 0.83
CA GLU A 54 0.40 13.05 0.73
C GLU A 54 -0.69 13.74 -0.11
N LYS A 55 -1.15 13.12 -1.20
CA LYS A 55 -2.14 13.69 -2.11
C LYS A 55 -3.59 13.61 -1.60
N TYR A 56 -3.97 12.51 -0.96
CA TYR A 56 -5.34 12.24 -0.51
C TYR A 56 -5.54 12.51 0.98
N PHE A 57 -4.49 12.31 1.77
CA PHE A 57 -4.44 12.60 3.19
C PHE A 57 -3.63 13.88 3.48
N GLY A 58 -3.33 14.78 2.54
CA GLY A 58 -2.50 15.98 2.78
C GLY A 58 -2.61 16.67 4.16
N GLU A 59 -3.83 16.91 4.69
CA GLU A 59 -4.08 17.43 6.06
C GLU A 59 -4.42 16.36 7.13
N PHE A 60 -4.65 15.10 6.73
CA PHE A 60 -5.02 13.98 7.60
C PHE A 60 -4.00 12.84 7.64
N ALA A 61 -2.84 13.01 7.01
CA ALA A 61 -1.74 12.06 7.00
C ALA A 61 -1.14 12.19 8.39
N ARG A 62 -1.74 11.48 9.35
CA ARG A 62 -1.24 11.35 10.70
C ARG A 62 0.17 10.79 10.60
N ALA A 63 1.14 11.71 10.57
CA ALA A 63 2.42 11.52 11.21
C ALA A 63 2.12 11.28 12.68
N VAL A 64 2.04 10.01 13.06
CA VAL A 64 2.23 9.53 14.43
C VAL A 64 3.15 8.33 14.38
#